data_AF-A0A2V8CC17-F1
#
_entry.id   AF-A0A2V8CC17-F1
#
_cell.length_a   1.000
_cell.length_b   1.000
_cell.length_c   1.000
_cell.angle_alpha   90.00
_cell.angle_beta   90.00
_cell.angle_gamma   90.00
#
_symmetry.space_group_name_H-M   'P 1'
#
loop_
_entity.id
_entity.type
_entity.pdbx_description
1 polymer ?
#
loop_
_entity_poly.entity_id
_entity_poly.type
_entity_poly.pdbx_seq_one_letter_code
_entity_poly.pdbx_strand_id
1 'polypeptide(L)' 'RIRYARAIYWDAYMVDFLSRERVVAASVDVIRIPDYQKEVDEHAAAAVMLQRLPCEGRERVASWCIQRP' A
#
# COMPACT_ATOMS: atom_id res chain seq x y z
N ARG A 1 10.61 6.42 6.00
CA ARG A 1 9.98 5.12 6.39
C ARG A 1 8.53 5.16 5.94
N ILE A 2 8.05 4.12 5.25
CA ILE A 2 6.67 4.06 4.73
C ILE A 2 5.74 3.60 5.86
N ARG A 3 4.59 4.26 6.01
CA ARG A 3 3.53 3.92 6.96
C ARG A 3 2.16 3.72 6.31
N TYR A 4 1.93 4.40 5.18
CA TYR A 4 0.66 4.37 4.45
C TYR A 4 0.93 3.92 3.02
N ALA A 5 0.11 2.99 2.55
CA ALA A 5 0.22 2.47 1.20
C ALA A 5 -1.17 2.29 0.58
N ARG A 6 -1.24 2.32 -0.74
CA ARG A 6 -2.38 1.88 -1.53
C ARG A 6 -1.96 0.70 -2.41
N ALA A 7 -2.80 -0.32 -2.51
CA ALA A 7 -2.51 -1.51 -3.33
C ALA A 7 -3.81 -2.20 -3.77
N ILE A 8 -3.73 -3.17 -4.68
CA ILE A 8 -4.89 -4.07 -4.95
C ILE A 8 -5.18 -4.94 -3.72
N TYR A 9 -6.40 -5.45 -3.59
CA TYR A 9 -6.89 -6.16 -2.41
C TYR A 9 -5.91 -7.18 -1.83
N TRP A 10 -5.43 -8.10 -2.67
CA TRP A 10 -4.52 -9.17 -2.23
C TRP A 10 -3.16 -8.65 -1.78
N ASP A 11 -2.65 -7.62 -2.44
CA ASP A 11 -1.37 -7.02 -2.09
C ASP A 11 -1.48 -6.21 -0.79
N ALA A 12 -2.57 -5.46 -0.61
CA ALA A 12 -2.86 -4.76 0.63
C ALA A 12 -2.93 -5.74 1.82
N TYR A 13 -3.70 -6.81 1.67
CA TYR A 13 -3.80 -7.87 2.67
C TYR A 13 -2.43 -8.48 3.04
N MET A 14 -1.63 -8.83 2.04
CA MET A 14 -0.30 -9.41 2.27
C MET A 14 0.64 -8.43 2.98
N VAL A 15 0.65 -7.16 2.58
CA VAL A 15 1.53 -6.14 3.15
C VAL A 15 1.15 -5.86 4.61
N ASP A 16 -0.13 -5.73 4.92
CA ASP A 16 -0.60 -5.55 6.29
C ASP A 16 -0.18 -6.73 7.16
N PHE A 17 -0.42 -7.96 6.69
CA PHE A 17 -0.07 -9.18 7.40
C PHE A 17 1.45 -9.32 7.64
N LEU A 18 2.26 -9.21 6.58
CA LEU A 18 3.72 -9.36 6.65
C LEU A 18 4.37 -8.23 7.46
N SER A 19 3.82 -7.02 7.38
CA SER A 19 4.31 -5.89 8.15
C SER A 19 3.87 -5.93 9.63
N ARG A 20 2.91 -6.79 9.99
CA ARG A 20 2.22 -6.77 11.29
C ARG A 20 1.58 -5.40 11.54
N GLU A 21 0.89 -4.89 10.53
CA GLU A 21 0.16 -3.61 10.54
C GLU A 21 1.03 -2.38 10.84
N ARG A 22 2.37 -2.50 10.70
CA ARG A 22 3.28 -1.34 10.76
C ARG A 22 3.22 -0.49 9.49
N VAL A 23 2.65 -1.04 8.42
CA VAL A 23 2.24 -0.34 7.20
C VAL A 23 0.76 -0.60 7.07
N VAL A 24 -0.04 0.46 6.97
CA VAL A 24 -1.47 0.41 6.72
C VAL A 24 -1.67 0.52 5.21
N ALA A 25 -2.13 -0.56 4.59
CA ALA A 25 -2.38 -0.64 3.16
C ALA A 25 -3.88 -0.57 2.86
N ALA A 26 -4.29 0.53 2.24
CA ALA A 26 -5.61 0.73 1.70
C ALA A 26 -5.77 0.00 0.37
N SER A 27 -6.84 -0.79 0.23
CA SER A 27 -7.14 -1.46 -1.02
C SER A 27 -7.85 -0.51 -2.00
N VAL A 28 -7.43 -0.50 -3.27
CA VAL A 28 -7.95 0.45 -4.28
C VAL A 28 -9.14 -0.08 -5.08
N ASP A 29 -9.33 -1.40 -5.11
CA ASP A 29 -10.31 -2.12 -5.92
C ASP A 29 -11.53 -2.56 -5.11
N VAL A 30 -11.31 -3.13 -3.92
CA VAL A 30 -12.37 -3.57 -3.01
C VAL A 30 -12.03 -3.09 -1.61
N ILE A 31 -12.89 -2.31 -0.97
CA ILE A 31 -12.66 -1.84 0.41
C ILE A 31 -12.63 -3.04 1.36
N ARG A 32 -11.46 -3.28 1.99
CA ARG A 32 -11.26 -4.39 2.95
C ARG A 32 -11.59 -3.98 4.38
N ILE A 33 -11.02 -2.86 4.84
CA ILE A 33 -11.21 -2.29 6.18
C ILE A 33 -11.46 -0.79 5.99
N PRO A 34 -12.66 -0.28 6.31
CA PRO A 34 -12.99 1.15 6.11
C PRO A 34 -12.04 2.11 6.84
N ASP A 35 -11.59 1.76 8.04
CA ASP A 35 -10.66 2.59 8.81
C ASP A 35 -9.29 2.73 8.13
N TYR A 36 -8.84 1.71 7.38
CA TYR A 36 -7.58 1.78 6.64
C TYR A 36 -7.69 2.75 5.46
N GLN A 37 -8.85 2.81 4.79
CA GLN A 37 -9.08 3.82 3.76
C GLN A 37 -9.01 5.21 4.37
N LYS A 38 -9.72 5.42 5.48
CA LYS A 38 -9.74 6.70 6.17
C LYS A 38 -8.32 7.15 6.55
N GLU A 39 -7.54 6.27 7.19
CA GLU A 39 -6.19 6.62 7.64
C GLU A 39 -5.24 6.92 6.46
N VAL A 40 -5.30 6.14 5.38
CA VAL A 40 -4.47 6.37 4.20
C VAL A 40 -4.91 7.63 3.42
N ASP A 41 -6.20 7.98 3.45
CA ASP A 41 -6.73 9.21 2.85
C ASP A 41 -6.35 10.45 3.65
N GLU A 42 -6.43 10.40 4.99
CA GLU A 42 -5.92 11.45 5.89
C GLU A 42 -4.41 11.70 5.71
N HIS A 43 -3.67 10.68 5.28
CA HIS A 43 -2.23 10.74 5.00
C HIS A 43 -1.87 10.64 3.52
N ALA A 44 -2.76 11.07 2.60
CA ALA A 44 -2.58 10.91 1.16
C ALA A 44 -1.23 11.44 0.63
N ALA A 45 -0.73 12.55 1.17
CA ALA A 45 0.56 13.14 0.77
C ALA A 45 1.80 12.29 1.17
N ALA A 46 1.65 11.36 2.12
CA ALA A 46 2.70 10.45 2.55
C ALA A 46 2.47 9.00 2.08
N ALA A 47 1.27 8.71 1.55
CA ALA A 47 0.88 7.39 1.11
C ALA A 47 1.49 7.04 -0.25
N VAL A 48 2.09 5.85 -0.35
CA VAL A 48 2.69 5.36 -1.59
C VAL A 48 1.75 4.40 -2.32
N MET A 49 1.82 4.31 -3.64
CA MET A 49 1.15 3.27 -4.40
C MET A 49 2.09 2.07 -4.55
N LEU A 50 1.57 0.87 -4.27
CA LEU A 50 2.24 -0.40 -4.49
C LEU A 50 1.70 -1.04 -5.76
N GLN A 51 2.60 -1.38 -6.67
CA GLN A 51 2.27 -2.09 -7.91
C GLN A 51 3.06 -3.39 -7.99
N ARG A 52 2.38 -4.47 -8.40
CA ARG A 52 3.04 -5.76 -8.59
C ARG A 52 3.92 -5.74 -9.84
N LEU A 53 5.05 -6.44 -9.78
CA LEU A 53 5.94 -6.59 -10.94
C LEU A 53 5.22 -7.30 -12.11
N PRO A 54 5.57 -6.96 -13.37
CA PRO A 54 6.56 -5.95 -13.77
C PRO A 54 6.05 -4.51 -13.67
N CYS A 55 6.94 -3.56 -13.40
CA CYS A 55 6.64 -2.12 -13.29
C CYS A 55 7.82 -1.28 -13.82
N GLU A 56 7.58 0.00 -14.11
CA GLU A 56 8.63 0.94 -14.57
C GLU A 56 9.41 1.61 -13.42
N GLY A 57 9.01 1.37 -12.17
CA GLY A 57 9.59 2.01 -10.98
C GLY A 57 11.01 1.53 -10.62
N ARG A 58 11.81 2.46 -10.05
CA ARG A 58 13.16 2.20 -9.54
C ARG A 58 13.18 1.69 -8.09
N GLU A 59 12.24 2.13 -7.25
CA GLU A 59 12.16 1.70 -5.84
C GLU A 59 11.33 0.41 -5.74
N ARG A 60 11.93 -0.66 -5.23
CA ARG A 60 11.32 -2.00 -5.17
C ARG A 60 11.56 -2.65 -3.83
N VAL A 61 10.58 -3.41 -3.38
CA VAL A 61 10.67 -4.26 -2.19
C VAL A 61 9.99 -5.59 -2.51
N ALA A 62 10.75 -6.68 -2.44
CA ALA A 62 10.27 -8.01 -2.81
C ALA A 62 9.58 -8.03 -4.19
N SER A 63 8.27 -8.33 -4.23
CA SER A 63 7.48 -8.44 -5.46
C SER A 63 6.76 -7.15 -5.87
N TRP A 64 6.97 -6.05 -5.13
CA TRP A 64 6.28 -4.78 -5.36
C TRP A 64 7.22 -3.64 -5.72
N CYS A 65 6.67 -2.72 -6.49
CA CYS A 65 7.26 -1.43 -6.80
C CYS A 65 6.56 -0.35 -6.00
N ILE A 66 7.36 0.61 -5.54
CA ILE A 66 6.89 1.72 -4.75
C ILE A 66 6.84 2.95 -5.65
N GLN A 67 5.64 3.52 -5.79
CA GLN A 67 5.40 4.81 -6.42
C GLN A 67 5.05 5.81 -5.34
N ARG A 68 5.87 6.85 -5.20
CA ARG A 68 5.59 7.97 -4.27
C ARG A 68 4.56 8.90 -4.93
N PRO A 69 3.77 9.64 -4.12
CA PRO A 69 2.81 10.60 -4.64
C PRO A 69 3.48 11.69 -5.48
#